data_AF-E0U7A2-F1
#
_entry.id   AF-E0U7A2-F1
#
_cell.length_a   1.000
_cell.length_b   1.000
_cell.length_c   1.000
_cell.angle_alpha   90.00
_cell.angle_beta   90.00
_cell.angle_gamma   90.00
#
_symmetry.space_group_name_H-M   'P 1'
#
loop_
_entity.id
_entity.type
_entity.pdbx_description
1 polymer ?
#
loop_
_entity_poly.entity_id
_entity_poly.type
_entity_poly.pdbx_seq_one_letter_code
_entity_poly.pdbx_strand_id
1 'polypeptide(L)' 'MPSKKVHVQEYTVRSHYRTIHTRVFRLICSYCHDEVERETYATTCPKYGNKCNGVASKCLRCEKPKT' A
#
# COMPACT_ATOMS: atom_id res chain seq x y z
N MET A 1 -24.97 16.09 35.59
CA MET A 1 -24.38 16.05 34.23
C MET A 1 -25.45 16.45 33.24
N PRO A 2 -25.19 17.40 32.31
CA PRO A 2 -26.15 17.76 31.29
C PRO A 2 -26.33 16.59 30.31
N SER A 3 -27.58 16.20 30.04
CA SER A 3 -27.95 15.11 29.15
C SER A 3 -28.84 15.63 28.01
N LYS A 4 -28.61 15.15 26.78
CA LYS A 4 -29.39 15.51 25.59
C LYS A 4 -29.85 14.25 24.86
N LYS A 5 -31.09 14.25 24.37
CA LYS A 5 -31.59 13.20 23.47
C LYS A 5 -30.96 13.35 22.08
N VAL A 6 -30.43 12.25 21.56
CA VAL A 6 -29.88 12.14 20.21
C VAL A 6 -30.56 10.98 19.49
N HIS A 7 -30.85 11.18 18.20
CA HIS A 7 -31.36 10.14 17.33
C HIS A 7 -30.18 9.37 16.74
N VAL A 8 -30.14 8.06 16.96
CA VAL A 8 -29.10 7.17 16.45
C VAL A 8 -29.74 6.28 15.39
N GLN A 9 -29.19 6.29 14.17
CA GLN A 9 -29.59 5.34 13.13
C GLN A 9 -28.75 4.08 13.28
N GLU A 10 -29.41 2.94 13.44
CA GLU A 10 -28.77 1.64 13.62
C GLU A 10 -28.67 0.94 12.26
N TYR A 11 -27.45 0.65 11.80
CA TYR A 11 -27.22 -0.03 10.53
C TYR A 11 -26.88 -1.50 10.78
N THR A 12 -27.60 -2.42 10.14
CA THR A 12 -27.27 -3.85 10.18
C THR A 12 -26.19 -4.14 9.13
N VAL A 13 -24.95 -4.38 9.56
CA VAL A 13 -23.86 -4.76 8.65
C VAL A 13 -24.07 -6.21 8.20
N ARG A 14 -24.23 -6.43 6.89
CA ARG A 14 -24.31 -7.78 6.30
C ARG A 14 -22.96 -8.18 5.72
N SER A 15 -22.45 -9.34 6.13
CA SER A 15 -21.25 -9.93 5.54
C SER A 15 -21.52 -10.35 4.10
N HIS A 16 -20.60 -10.06 3.19
CA HIS A 16 -20.64 -10.55 1.82
C HIS A 16 -19.21 -10.87 1.34
N TYR A 17 -19.12 -11.73 0.34
CA TYR A 17 -17.87 -12.02 -0.36
C TYR A 17 -17.75 -11.11 -1.59
N ARG A 18 -16.51 -10.78 -1.94
CA ARG A 18 -16.18 -10.07 -3.17
C ARG A 18 -14.99 -10.74 -3.84
N THR A 19 -15.07 -10.90 -5.16
CA THR A 19 -13.92 -11.33 -5.96
C THR A 19 -13.04 -10.11 -6.22
N ILE A 20 -11.79 -10.15 -5.78
CA ILE A 20 -10.81 -9.11 -6.06
C ILE A 20 -9.91 -9.63 -7.20
N HIS A 21 -9.99 -9.00 -8.37
CA HIS A 21 -9.14 -9.36 -9.49
C HIS A 21 -7.77 -8.69 -9.35
N THR A 22 -6.72 -9.50 -9.35
CA THR A 22 -5.33 -9.06 -9.38
C THR A 22 -4.86 -8.88 -10.83
N ARG A 23 -3.85 -8.05 -11.02
CA ARG A 23 -3.14 -7.88 -12.29
C ARG A 23 -1.65 -7.74 -12.04
N VAL A 24 -0.86 -8.12 -13.03
CA VAL A 24 0.59 -7.91 -13.03
C VAL A 24 0.88 -6.48 -13.48
N PHE A 25 1.58 -5.72 -12.63
CA PHE A 25 2.03 -4.37 -12.95
C PHE A 25 3.54 -4.37 -13.12
N ARG A 26 4.02 -3.72 -14.19
CA ARG A 26 5.43 -3.39 -14.40
C ARG A 26 5.62 -1.92 -14.07
N LEU A 27 6.50 -1.64 -13.12
CA LEU A 27 6.74 -0.30 -12.59
C LEU A 27 8.22 -0.07 -12.36
N ILE A 28 8.58 1.21 -12.27
CA ILE A 28 9.91 1.67 -11.90
C ILE A 28 9.81 2.21 -10.48
N CYS A 29 10.66 1.74 -9.57
CA CYS A 29 10.67 2.27 -8.21
C CYS A 29 11.08 3.75 -8.23
N SER A 30 10.26 4.63 -7.66
CA SER A 30 10.56 6.08 -7.62
C SER A 30 11.85 6.43 -6.88
N TYR A 31 12.40 5.51 -6.08
CA TYR A 31 13.61 5.73 -5.31
C TYR A 31 14.85 5.03 -5.92
N CYS A 32 14.85 3.70 -6.06
CA CYS A 32 16.00 2.99 -6.63
C CYS A 32 16.03 2.92 -8.16
N HIS A 33 14.92 3.25 -8.84
CA HIS A 33 14.77 3.19 -10.30
C HIS A 33 14.93 1.79 -10.91
N ASP A 34 14.95 0.74 -10.08
CA ASP A 34 14.91 -0.64 -10.56
C ASP A 34 13.53 -0.96 -11.16
N GLU A 35 13.54 -1.78 -12.21
CA GLU A 35 12.35 -2.39 -12.80
C GLU A 35 11.76 -3.44 -11.86
N VAL A 36 10.45 -3.40 -11.68
CA VAL A 36 9.72 -4.21 -10.71
C VAL A 36 8.45 -4.72 -11.35
N GLU A 37 8.23 -6.02 -11.25
CA GLU A 37 6.99 -6.67 -11.65
C GLU A 37 6.29 -7.25 -10.41
N ARG A 38 5.00 -6.93 -10.23
CA ARG A 38 4.22 -7.40 -9.07
C ARG A 38 2.75 -7.63 -9.41
N GLU A 39 2.22 -8.76 -8.96
CA GLU A 39 0.79 -9.02 -8.96
C GLU A 39 0.12 -8.31 -7.77
N THR A 40 -0.78 -7.36 -8.05
CA THR A 40 -1.52 -6.63 -7.00
C THR A 40 -2.94 -6.29 -7.45
N TYR A 41 -3.80 -5.97 -6.48
CA TYR A 41 -5.12 -5.39 -6.73
C TYR A 41 -5.14 -3.85 -6.62
N ALA A 42 -4.01 -3.24 -6.27
CA ALA A 42 -3.96 -1.83 -5.93
C ALA A 42 -4.10 -0.97 -7.19
N THR A 43 -5.02 -0.01 -7.15
CA THR A 43 -5.18 1.05 -8.18
C THR A 43 -4.08 2.10 -8.14
N THR A 44 -3.24 2.10 -7.10
CA THR A 44 -2.12 3.03 -6.94
C THR A 44 -0.80 2.32 -7.19
N CYS A 45 0.10 2.97 -7.93
CA CYS A 45 1.44 2.43 -8.22
C CYS A 45 2.16 2.07 -6.90
N PRO A 46 2.72 0.86 -6.77
CA PRO A 46 3.57 0.51 -5.65
C PRO A 46 4.74 1.50 -5.60
N LYS A 47 4.90 2.22 -4.48
CA LYS A 47 5.94 3.26 -4.36
C LYS A 47 7.36 2.70 -4.25
N TYR A 48 7.52 1.38 -4.29
CA TYR A 48 8.75 0.71 -3.91
C TYR A 48 9.02 -0.53 -4.74
N GLY A 49 10.31 -0.82 -4.92
CA GLY A 49 10.77 -2.02 -5.59
C GLY A 49 11.05 -3.18 -4.65
N ASN A 50 11.26 -4.36 -5.24
CA ASN A 50 11.40 -5.64 -4.53
C ASN A 50 12.61 -5.70 -3.59
N LYS A 51 13.69 -4.96 -3.90
CA LYS A 51 14.90 -4.91 -3.06
C LYS A 51 14.74 -3.99 -1.85
N CYS A 52 14.13 -2.82 -2.04
CA CYS A 52 14.01 -1.82 -0.98
C CYS A 52 12.76 -2.02 -0.11
N ASN A 53 11.72 -2.71 -0.59
CA ASN A 53 10.47 -2.97 0.14
C ASN A 53 9.83 -1.71 0.79
N GLY A 54 10.11 -0.52 0.25
CA GLY A 54 9.61 0.74 0.79
C GLY A 54 10.32 1.22 2.05
N VAL A 55 11.40 0.54 2.46
CA VAL A 55 12.23 0.94 3.59
C VAL A 55 13.37 1.80 3.05
N ALA A 56 13.28 3.12 3.27
CA ALA A 56 14.28 4.09 2.79
C ALA A 56 15.71 3.73 3.23
N SER A 57 15.88 3.18 4.44
CA SER A 57 17.19 2.78 4.99
C SER A 57 17.82 1.56 4.32
N LYS A 58 17.05 0.73 3.60
CA LYS A 58 17.55 -0.43 2.85
C LYS A 58 17.85 -0.13 1.38
N CYS A 59 17.86 1.14 1.01
CA CYS A 59 18.15 1.53 -0.37
C CYS A 59 19.65 1.55 -0.65
N LEU A 60 20.03 1.05 -1.82
CA LEU A 60 21.39 1.08 -2.36
C LEU A 60 22.01 2.49 -2.39
N ARG A 61 21.19 3.56 -2.47
CA ARG A 61 21.68 4.96 -2.40
C ARG A 61 22.07 5.43 -1.00
N CYS A 62 21.57 4.77 0.05
CA CYS A 62 21.95 5.03 1.44
C CYS A 62 23.17 4.19 1.86
N GLU A 63 23.61 3.26 1.01
CA GLU A 63 24.88 2.58 1.22
C GLU A 63 26.00 3.61 1.02
N LYS A 64 26.68 3.93 2.11
CA LYS A 64 27.92 4.71 2.03
C LYS A 64 28.90 3.92 1.17
N PRO A 65 29.66 4.58 0.27
CA PRO A 65 30.70 3.90 -0.48
C PRO A 65 31.61 3.19 0.52
N LYS A 66 31.90 1.90 0.27
CA LYS A 66 32.89 1.16 1.05
C LYS A 66 34.24 1.80 0.76
N THR A 67 34.68 2.69 1.65
CA THR A 67 36.07 3.17 1.73
C THR A 67 37.03 2.03 1.90
#